data_AF-E7G305-F1
#
_entry.id   AF-E7G305-F1
#
_cell.length_a   1.000
_cell.length_b   1.000
_cell.length_c   1.000
_cell.angle_alpha   90.00
_cell.angle_beta   90.00
_cell.angle_gamma   90.00
#
_symmetry.space_group_name_H-M   'P 1'
#
loop_
_entity.id
_entity.type
_entity.pdbx_description
1 polymer ?
#
loop_
_entity_poly.entity_id
_entity_poly.type
_entity_poly.pdbx_seq_one_letter_code
_entity_poly.pdbx_strand_id
1 'polypeptide(L)'
;MRVPMTEYLMIDLNTERWLCRICGHDFGNARDTYKKGTLIYDRNLQEIHPPILDPKRYQYTFSPDPKFCRIYEYYCPTCGTQIETEYVPPNYPPP
;
A
#
# COMPACT_ATOMS: atom_id res chain seq x y z
N MET A 1 25.73 2.05 4.22
CA MET A 1 25.33 3.45 3.92
C MET A 1 23.83 3.43 3.76
N ARG A 2 23.10 4.37 4.37
CA ARG A 2 21.63 4.40 4.25
C ARG A 2 21.21 5.44 3.24
N VAL A 3 20.32 5.07 2.33
CA VAL A 3 19.84 5.94 1.24
C VAL A 3 18.31 5.92 1.21
N PRO A 4 17.64 7.09 1.24
CA PRO A 4 16.20 7.13 1.05
C PRO A 4 15.87 6.72 -0.40
N MET A 5 15.03 5.69 -0.55
CA MET A 5 14.54 5.28 -1.87
C MET A 5 13.22 5.95 -2.22
N THR A 6 12.32 6.09 -1.24
CA THR A 6 11.07 6.86 -1.34
C THR A 6 10.90 7.72 -0.09
N GLU A 7 9.75 8.41 0.03
CA GLU A 7 9.49 9.22 1.20
C GLU A 7 9.50 8.42 2.51
N TYR A 8 9.04 7.15 2.49
CA TYR A 8 8.95 6.32 3.70
C TYR A 8 9.80 5.05 3.67
N LEU A 9 10.46 4.74 2.54
CA LEU A 9 11.33 3.58 2.37
C LEU A 9 12.80 4.00 2.26
N MET A 10 13.66 3.29 2.99
CA MET A 10 15.11 3.47 2.99
C MET A 10 15.79 2.13 2.73
N ILE A 11 16.92 2.14 2.03
CA ILE A 11 17.80 0.97 1.91
C ILE A 11 19.05 1.15 2.76
N ASP A 12 19.45 0.11 3.49
CA ASP A 12 20.81 0.01 4.02
C ASP A 12 21.69 -0.80 3.06
N LEU A 13 22.60 -0.12 2.36
CA LEU A 13 23.49 -0.71 1.37
C LEU A 13 24.57 -1.61 1.98
N ASN A 14 24.85 -1.49 3.28
CA ASN A 14 25.85 -2.35 3.92
C ASN A 14 25.28 -3.75 4.20
N THR A 15 23.99 -3.81 4.55
CA THR A 15 23.31 -5.05 4.93
C THR A 15 22.34 -5.56 3.87
N GLU A 16 22.14 -4.78 2.80
CA GLU A 16 21.14 -5.03 1.75
C GLU A 16 19.74 -5.25 2.33
N ARG A 17 19.25 -4.29 3.15
CA ARG A 17 17.94 -4.41 3.80
C ARG A 17 17.04 -3.20 3.57
N TRP A 18 15.75 -3.48 3.45
CA TRP A 18 14.70 -2.47 3.41
C TRP A 18 14.35 -2.02 4.82
N LEU A 19 14.31 -0.71 5.05
CA LEU A 19 14.02 -0.10 6.33
C LEU A 19 12.91 0.95 6.21
N CYS A 20 12.06 1.06 7.22
CA CYS A 20 11.16 2.20 7.38
C CYS A 20 11.99 3.45 7.67
N ARG A 21 11.81 4.52 6.90
CA ARG A 21 12.53 5.78 7.10
C ARG A 21 12.07 6.53 8.35
N ILE A 22 10.85 6.27 8.82
CA ILE A 22 10.26 6.95 9.99
C ILE A 22 10.74 6.33 11.31
N CYS A 23 10.59 5.01 11.48
CA CYS A 23 10.88 4.34 12.75
C CYS A 23 12.06 3.37 12.69
N GLY A 24 12.65 3.13 11.52
CA GLY A 24 13.75 2.19 11.35
C GLY A 24 13.36 0.71 11.32
N HIS A 25 12.07 0.36 11.31
CA HIS A 25 11.60 -1.02 11.19
C HIS A 25 12.21 -1.72 9.97
N ASP A 26 12.61 -2.99 10.10
CA ASP A 26 13.22 -3.78 9.05
C ASP A 26 12.18 -4.56 8.25
N PHE A 27 11.97 -4.18 7.00
CA PHE A 27 11.00 -4.81 6.11
C PHE A 27 11.52 -6.08 5.42
N GLY A 28 12.82 -6.39 5.47
CA GLY A 28 13.35 -7.58 4.81
C GLY A 28 14.58 -7.35 3.95
N ASN A 29 14.94 -8.41 3.21
CA ASN A 29 16.04 -8.43 2.27
C ASN A 29 15.74 -7.50 1.07
N ALA A 30 16.71 -6.66 0.67
CA ALA A 30 16.56 -5.71 -0.42
C ALA A 30 16.52 -6.35 -1.82
N ARG A 31 16.78 -7.65 -1.94
CA ARG A 31 16.64 -8.43 -3.18
C ARG A 31 15.24 -8.97 -3.43
N ASP A 32 14.32 -8.74 -2.48
CA ASP A 32 12.90 -9.02 -2.62
C ASP A 32 12.12 -7.70 -2.41
N THR A 33 10.82 -7.74 -2.68
CA THR A 33 9.94 -6.58 -2.44
C THR A 33 9.81 -6.28 -0.95
N TYR A 34 9.94 -5.00 -0.58
CA TYR A 34 9.73 -4.54 0.80
C TYR A 34 8.30 -4.79 1.30
N LYS A 35 7.33 -4.93 0.39
CA LYS A 35 5.91 -5.10 0.72
C LYS A 35 5.63 -6.37 1.53
N LYS A 36 6.43 -7.43 1.37
CA LYS A 36 6.33 -8.65 2.18
C LYS A 36 6.58 -8.42 3.67
N GLY A 37 7.31 -7.35 4.02
CA GLY A 37 7.54 -6.93 5.41
C GLY A 37 6.52 -5.93 5.95
N THR A 38 5.48 -5.61 5.19
CA THR A 38 4.44 -4.65 5.59
C THR A 38 3.15 -5.34 5.98
N LEU A 39 2.28 -4.63 6.71
CA LEU A 39 0.88 -5.04 6.86
C LEU A 39 0.10 -4.54 5.65
N ILE A 40 -0.71 -5.42 5.05
CA ILE A 40 -1.57 -5.06 3.93
C ILE A 40 -3.01 -4.88 4.41
N TYR A 41 -3.66 -3.82 3.94
CA TYR A 41 -5.08 -3.60 4.11
C TYR A 41 -5.79 -3.50 2.75
N ASP A 42 -6.66 -4.46 2.47
CA ASP A 42 -7.63 -4.42 1.36
C ASP A 42 -8.79 -3.51 1.76
N ARG A 43 -8.55 -2.20 1.63
CA ARG A 43 -9.49 -1.19 2.08
C ARG A 43 -10.66 -1.07 1.12
N ASN A 44 -11.85 -0.87 1.66
CA ASN A 44 -13.00 -0.56 0.83
C ASN A 44 -12.79 0.80 0.12
N LEU A 45 -12.66 0.77 -1.20
CA LEU A 45 -12.47 1.96 -2.05
C LEU A 45 -13.51 3.05 -1.81
N GLN A 46 -14.74 2.68 -1.48
CA GLN A 46 -15.84 3.65 -1.27
C GLN A 46 -15.67 4.48 0.00
N GLU A 47 -14.81 4.05 0.93
CA GLU A 47 -14.41 4.86 2.09
C GLU A 47 -13.42 5.97 1.72
N ILE A 48 -12.70 5.79 0.62
CA ILE A 48 -11.68 6.73 0.13
C ILE A 48 -12.26 7.62 -0.97
N HIS A 49 -13.05 7.03 -1.87
CA HIS A 49 -13.76 7.68 -2.97
C HIS A 49 -15.26 7.54 -2.77
N PRO A 50 -15.90 8.49 -2.07
CA PRO A 50 -17.34 8.48 -1.92
C PRO A 50 -18.02 8.50 -3.30
N PRO A 51 -19.10 7.75 -3.53
CA PRO A 51 -19.74 7.67 -4.84
C PRO A 51 -20.39 8.99 -5.29
N ILE A 52 -20.68 9.91 -4.36
CA ILE A 52 -21.38 11.20 -4.54
C ILE A 52 -22.85 11.06 -5.04
N LEU A 53 -23.10 10.17 -6.01
CA LEU A 53 -24.43 9.79 -6.47
C LEU A 53 -24.92 8.52 -5.75
N ASP A 54 -26.24 8.36 -5.64
CA ASP A 54 -26.86 7.15 -5.06
C ASP A 54 -26.59 5.92 -5.96
N PRO A 55 -25.78 4.94 -5.52
CA PRO A 55 -25.44 3.77 -6.33
C PRO A 55 -26.65 2.83 -6.57
N LYS A 56 -27.77 3.02 -5.85
CA LYS A 56 -29.02 2.29 -6.12
C LYS A 56 -29.81 2.91 -7.28
N ARG A 57 -29.57 4.18 -7.59
CA ARG A 57 -30.26 4.93 -8.66
C ARG A 57 -29.44 5.03 -9.93
N TYR A 58 -28.11 5.07 -9.81
CA TYR A 58 -27.20 5.31 -10.92
C TYR A 58 -26.17 4.19 -11.05
N GLN A 59 -26.04 3.64 -12.26
CA GLN A 59 -25.04 2.62 -12.57
C GLN A 59 -23.61 3.13 -12.46
N TYR A 60 -23.37 4.39 -12.84
CA TYR A 60 -22.06 5.04 -12.78
C TYR A 60 -22.08 6.14 -11.73
N THR A 61 -21.05 6.15 -10.89
CA THR A 61 -20.86 7.12 -9.81
C THR A 61 -19.44 7.68 -9.87
N PHE A 62 -19.07 8.56 -8.94
CA PHE A 62 -17.71 9.10 -8.82
C PHE A 62 -16.78 8.20 -7.99
N SER A 63 -17.23 7.01 -7.61
CA SER A 63 -16.40 5.96 -7.02
C SER A 63 -16.00 4.93 -8.09
N PRO A 64 -14.75 4.41 -8.07
CA PRO A 64 -14.39 3.24 -8.83
C PRO A 64 -15.32 2.05 -8.55
N ASP A 65 -15.61 1.24 -9.57
CA ASP A 65 -16.44 0.04 -9.42
C ASP A 65 -15.64 -1.06 -8.69
N PRO A 66 -16.11 -1.55 -7.53
CA PRO A 66 -15.41 -2.59 -6.75
C PRO A 66 -15.29 -3.93 -7.47
N LYS A 67 -16.02 -4.15 -8.57
CA LYS A 67 -15.86 -5.33 -9.44
C LYS A 67 -14.65 -5.23 -10.36
N PHE A 68 -14.12 -4.04 -10.57
CA PHE A 68 -12.96 -3.79 -11.43
C PHE A 68 -11.73 -3.38 -10.67
N CYS A 69 -11.90 -2.80 -9.48
CA CYS A 69 -10.81 -2.21 -8.74
C CYS A 69 -10.94 -2.46 -7.24
N ARG A 70 -9.79 -2.63 -6.57
CA ARG A 70 -9.59 -2.62 -5.13
C ARG A 70 -8.35 -1.78 -4.84
N ILE A 71 -8.14 -1.39 -3.59
CA ILE A 71 -6.92 -0.71 -3.16
C ILE A 71 -6.24 -1.48 -2.03
N TYR A 72 -4.95 -1.74 -2.22
CA TYR A 72 -4.08 -2.26 -1.18
C TYR A 72 -3.27 -1.12 -0.59
N GLU A 73 -3.39 -0.94 0.72
CA GLU A 73 -2.58 -0.01 1.49
C GLU A 73 -1.53 -0.82 2.27
N TYR A 74 -0.26 -0.47 2.12
CA TYR A 74 0.87 -1.16 2.76
C TYR A 74 1.41 -0.31 3.90
N TYR A 75 1.39 -0.85 5.12
CA TYR A 75 1.70 -0.13 6.34
C TYR A 75 2.95 -0.69 7.04
N CYS A 76 3.73 0.20 7.64
CA CYS A 76 4.75 -0.22 8.58
C CYS A 76 4.12 -0.89 9.81
N PRO A 77 4.50 -2.14 10.16
CA PRO A 77 3.91 -2.86 11.29
C PRO A 77 4.26 -2.24 12.65
N THR A 78 5.26 -1.36 12.72
CA THR A 78 5.69 -0.73 13.97
C THR A 78 5.07 0.65 14.17
N CYS A 79 5.16 1.55 13.19
CA CYS A 79 4.68 2.94 13.37
C CYS A 79 3.38 3.26 12.63
N GLY A 80 2.82 2.32 11.86
CA GLY A 80 1.57 2.53 11.13
C GLY A 80 1.68 3.50 9.95
N THR A 81 2.88 3.97 9.57
CA THR A 81 3.07 4.80 8.37
C THR A 81 2.62 4.02 7.14
N GLN A 82 1.76 4.62 6.32
CA GLN A 82 1.40 4.10 5.00
C GLN A 82 2.59 4.28 4.04
N ILE A 83 3.27 3.18 3.72
CA ILE A 83 4.48 3.17 2.90
C ILE A 83 4.15 3.29 1.42
N GLU A 84 3.07 2.62 0.99
CA GLU A 84 2.67 2.53 -0.42
C GLU A 84 1.17 2.26 -0.53
N THR A 85 0.58 2.57 -1.70
CA THR A 85 -0.78 2.18 -2.06
C THR A 85 -0.87 1.71 -3.51
N GLU A 86 -1.66 0.67 -3.78
CA GLU A 86 -1.84 0.14 -5.13
C GLU A 86 -3.30 -0.12 -5.47
N TYR A 87 -3.74 0.37 -6.64
CA TYR A 87 -5.03 0.03 -7.20
C TYR A 87 -4.87 -1.23 -8.06
N VAL A 88 -5.59 -2.29 -7.71
CA VAL A 88 -5.46 -3.59 -8.36
C VAL A 88 -6.83 -4.16 -8.73
N PRO A 89 -6.93 -5.02 -9.76
CA PRO A 89 -8.15 -5.78 -10.00
C PRO A 89 -8.50 -6.71 -8.84
N PRO A 90 -9.77 -7.07 -8.64
CA PRO A 90 -10.14 -8.09 -7.67
C PRO A 90 -9.42 -9.42 -7.91
N ASN A 91 -9.01 -10.07 -6.82
CA ASN A 91 -8.25 -11.34 -6.80
C ASN A 91 -6.81 -11.25 -7.34
N TYR A 92 -6.30 -10.06 -7.64
CA TYR A 92 -4.86 -9.89 -7.88
C TYR A 92 -4.10 -10.24 -6.59
N PRO A 93 -3.14 -11.18 -6.62
CA PRO A 93 -2.47 -11.61 -5.41
C PRO A 93 -1.58 -10.49 -4.85
N PRO A 94 -1.57 -10.27 -3.52
CA PRO A 94 -0.58 -9.40 -2.93
C PRO A 94 0.82 -9.99 -3.10
N PRO A 95 1.85 -9.14 -3.26
CA PRO A 95 3.23 -9.54 -3.51
C PRO A 95 3.91 -10.25 -2.32
#